data_AF-A0A516WQJ1-F1
#
_entry.id   AF-A0A516WQJ1-F1
#
_cell.length_a   1.000
_cell.length_b   1.000
_cell.length_c   1.000
_cell.angle_alpha   90.00
_cell.angle_beta   90.00
_cell.angle_gamma   90.00
#
_symmetry.space_group_name_H-M   'P 1'
#
loop_
_entity.id
_entity.type
_entity.pdbx_description
1 polymer ?
#
loop_
_entity_poly.entity_id
_entity_poly.type
_entity_poly.pdbx_seq_one_letter_code
_entity_poly.pdbx_strand_id
1 'polypeptide(L)'
;MTRSTWWSPRSPHRSPAPPTADSYDDLRERLPAELRDQPDDQIPRVWVAWSEARSGYDAAHLIRTFQLDPRLAHRLVDLAHERQPRLGMARHSPAPACLES
;
A
#
# COMPACT_ATOMS: atom_id res chain seq x y z
N MET A 1 27.30 40.57 20.75
CA MET A 1 28.25 39.47 20.45
C MET A 1 28.28 38.61 21.72
N THR A 2 27.96 37.32 21.82
CA THR A 2 27.75 36.21 20.88
C THR A 2 26.88 35.16 21.59
N ARG A 3 26.08 34.42 20.82
CA ARG A 3 25.17 33.34 21.23
C ARG A 3 25.97 32.13 21.75
N SER A 4 25.56 31.52 22.86
CA SER A 4 25.98 30.17 23.24
C SER A 4 24.78 29.23 23.13
N THR A 5 24.75 28.60 21.97
CA THR A 5 23.80 27.59 21.52
C THR A 5 24.24 26.22 22.06
N TRP A 6 23.23 25.43 22.47
CA TRP A 6 23.15 23.99 22.21
C TRP A 6 23.96 23.04 23.14
N TRP A 7 23.29 22.03 23.68
CA TRP A 7 23.62 20.57 23.70
C TRP A 7 22.88 19.90 24.87
N SER A 8 21.57 19.65 24.71
CA SER A 8 20.86 18.64 25.49
C SER A 8 21.29 17.25 24.98
N PRO A 9 21.79 16.36 25.84
CA PRO A 9 22.24 15.05 25.43
C PRO A 9 21.04 14.21 24.92
N ARG A 10 21.19 13.68 23.70
CA ARG A 10 20.28 12.68 23.12
C ARG A 10 20.14 11.52 24.10
N SER A 11 18.93 11.26 24.57
CA SER A 11 18.60 9.98 25.21
C SER A 11 18.74 8.86 24.17
N PRO A 12 19.59 7.84 24.39
CA PRO A 12 19.74 6.71 23.49
C PRO A 12 18.95 5.52 24.06
N HIS A 13 17.64 5.65 24.23
CA HIS A 13 16.79 4.50 24.58
C HIS A 13 15.55 4.48 23.71
N ARG A 14 15.79 4.11 22.44
CA ARG A 14 14.77 3.63 21.52
C ARG A 14 14.28 2.27 22.03
N SER A 15 13.43 2.29 23.05
CA SER A 15 12.45 1.23 23.20
C SER A 15 11.62 1.23 21.91
N PRO A 16 11.33 0.10 21.28
CA PRO A 16 10.27 0.06 20.29
C PRO A 16 8.98 0.34 21.06
N ALA A 17 8.61 1.62 21.21
CA ALA A 17 7.24 1.95 21.51
C ALA A 17 6.41 1.20 20.46
N PRO A 18 5.37 0.44 20.86
CA PRO A 18 4.47 -0.16 19.89
C PRO A 18 4.05 0.96 18.92
N PRO A 19 3.94 0.69 17.61
CA PRO A 19 3.56 1.73 16.66
C PRO A 19 2.34 2.46 17.22
N THR A 20 2.48 3.77 17.39
CA THR A 20 1.41 4.60 17.96
C THR A 20 0.16 4.44 17.09
N ALA A 21 -1.03 4.48 17.70
CA ALA A 21 -2.30 4.34 17.00
C ALA A 21 -2.42 5.25 15.77
N ASP A 22 -1.86 6.48 15.83
CA ASP A 22 -1.69 7.40 14.69
C ASP A 22 -1.05 6.76 13.45
N SER A 23 -0.07 5.87 13.62
CA SER A 23 0.61 5.20 12.50
C SER A 23 -0.29 4.15 11.84
N TYR A 24 -1.23 3.55 12.59
CA TYR A 24 -2.18 2.59 12.05
C TYR A 24 -3.38 3.28 11.39
N ASP A 25 -3.79 4.44 11.92
CA ASP A 25 -4.83 5.28 11.30
C ASP A 25 -4.40 5.76 9.91
N ASP A 26 -3.16 6.25 9.76
CA ASP A 26 -2.61 6.65 8.44
C ASP A 26 -2.59 5.48 7.44
N LEU A 27 -2.25 4.27 7.90
CA LEU A 27 -2.32 3.06 7.06
C LEU A 27 -3.76 2.72 6.67
N ARG A 28 -4.71 2.87 7.60
CA ARG A 28 -6.14 2.63 7.39
C ARG A 28 -6.72 3.62 6.38
N GLU A 29 -6.37 4.90 6.46
CA GLU A 29 -6.79 5.90 5.49
C GLU A 29 -6.28 5.60 4.08
N ARG A 30 -5.08 5.01 3.97
CA ARG A 30 -4.48 4.63 2.69
C ARG A 30 -5.03 3.34 2.09
N LEU A 31 -5.72 2.52 2.88
CA LEU A 31 -6.41 1.33 2.40
C LEU A 31 -7.71 1.71 1.65
N PRO A 32 -8.14 0.89 0.67
CA PRO A 32 -9.49 0.93 0.11
C PRO A 32 -10.55 0.92 1.21
N ALA A 33 -11.66 1.63 1.02
CA ALA A 33 -12.71 1.80 2.03
C ALA A 33 -13.24 0.45 2.55
N GLU A 34 -13.33 -0.55 1.68
CA GLU A 34 -13.78 -1.90 1.98
C GLU A 34 -12.85 -2.69 2.90
N LEU A 35 -11.58 -2.28 2.99
CA LEU A 35 -10.56 -2.89 3.84
C LEU A 35 -10.33 -2.08 5.13
N ARG A 36 -10.94 -0.90 5.24
CA ARG A 36 -10.87 -0.08 6.45
C ARG A 36 -11.71 -0.65 7.60
N ASP A 37 -12.57 -1.64 7.38
CA ASP A 37 -13.38 -2.23 8.45
C ASP A 37 -12.62 -3.28 9.29
N GLN A 38 -11.38 -3.61 8.89
CA GLN A 38 -10.57 -4.60 9.60
C GLN A 38 -10.15 -4.10 10.99
N PRO A 39 -9.97 -5.01 11.96
CA PRO A 39 -9.51 -4.65 13.29
C PRO A 39 -8.06 -4.14 13.24
N ASP A 40 -7.71 -3.25 14.17
CA ASP A 40 -6.43 -2.51 14.14
C ASP A 40 -5.19 -3.41 14.21
N ASP A 41 -5.29 -4.59 14.83
CA ASP A 41 -4.21 -5.59 14.89
C ASP A 41 -3.97 -6.32 13.55
N GLN A 42 -4.91 -6.21 12.62
CA GLN A 42 -4.82 -6.78 11.27
C GLN A 42 -4.47 -5.74 10.21
N ILE A 43 -4.70 -4.44 10.45
CA ILE A 43 -4.38 -3.34 9.52
C ILE A 43 -2.95 -3.45 8.95
N PRO A 44 -1.89 -3.72 9.75
CA PRO A 44 -0.53 -3.81 9.21
C PRO A 44 -0.37 -4.99 8.26
N ARG A 45 -0.93 -6.15 8.61
CA ARG A 45 -0.86 -7.37 7.79
C ARG A 45 -1.62 -7.19 6.48
N VAL A 46 -2.82 -6.61 6.55
CA VAL A 46 -3.66 -6.32 5.38
C VAL A 46 -2.99 -5.30 4.46
N TRP A 47 -2.35 -4.27 5.02
CA TRP A 47 -1.63 -3.26 4.24
C TRP A 47 -0.42 -3.84 3.49
N VAL A 48 0.39 -4.67 4.16
CA VAL A 48 1.53 -5.34 3.50
C VAL A 48 1.02 -6.29 2.42
N ALA A 49 0.03 -7.12 2.74
CA ALA A 49 -0.55 -8.07 1.77
C ALA A 49 -1.14 -7.37 0.54
N TRP A 50 -1.81 -6.21 0.72
CA TRP A 50 -2.30 -5.40 -0.39
C TRP A 50 -1.17 -4.83 -1.25
N SER A 51 -0.06 -4.42 -0.62
CA SER A 51 1.12 -3.90 -1.32
C SER A 51 1.82 -4.99 -2.14
N GLU A 52 1.88 -6.22 -1.63
CA GLU A 52 2.33 -7.40 -2.38
C GLU A 52 1.39 -7.69 -3.56
N ALA A 53 0.07 -7.68 -3.35
CA ALA A 53 -0.90 -7.88 -4.42
C ALA A 53 -0.70 -6.87 -5.57
N ARG A 54 -0.44 -5.60 -5.24
CA ARG A 54 -0.13 -4.55 -6.23
C ARG A 54 1.20 -4.74 -6.96
N SER A 55 2.12 -5.50 -6.36
CA SER A 55 3.40 -5.86 -6.97
C SER A 55 3.29 -7.09 -7.88
N GLY A 56 2.11 -7.74 -7.93
CA GLY A 56 1.81 -8.85 -8.84
C GLY A 56 1.72 -10.22 -8.16
N TYR A 57 1.72 -10.29 -6.82
CA TYR A 57 1.54 -11.55 -6.10
C TYR A 57 0.06 -11.97 -6.05
N ASP A 58 -0.18 -13.28 -6.14
CA ASP A 58 -1.52 -13.87 -6.16
C ASP A 58 -2.08 -14.18 -4.76
N ALA A 59 -3.37 -14.49 -4.69
CA ALA A 59 -4.07 -14.70 -3.43
C ALA A 59 -3.53 -15.91 -2.64
N ALA A 60 -3.06 -16.97 -3.31
CA ALA A 60 -2.48 -18.13 -2.63
C ALA A 60 -1.15 -17.78 -1.94
N HIS A 61 -0.35 -16.90 -2.56
CA HIS A 61 0.83 -16.33 -1.90
C HIS A 61 0.44 -15.57 -0.62
N LEU A 62 -0.60 -14.73 -0.68
CA LEU A 62 -1.03 -13.94 0.48
C LEU A 62 -1.57 -14.81 1.63
N ILE A 63 -2.38 -15.84 1.31
CA ILE A 63 -2.89 -16.80 2.30
C ILE A 63 -1.73 -17.51 2.99
N ARG A 64 -0.73 -17.96 2.23
CA ARG A 64 0.41 -18.69 2.78
C ARG A 64 1.33 -17.81 3.63
N THR A 65 1.67 -16.62 3.14
CA THR A 65 2.67 -15.73 3.76
C THR A 65 2.10 -14.99 4.96
N PHE A 66 0.87 -14.48 4.86
CA PHE A 66 0.26 -13.63 5.88
C PHE A 66 -0.83 -14.34 6.68
N GLN A 67 -1.12 -15.61 6.37
CA GLN A 67 -2.18 -16.41 7.02
C GLN A 67 -3.54 -15.70 7.01
N LEU A 68 -3.81 -14.97 5.92
CA LEU A 68 -5.07 -14.28 5.74
C LEU A 68 -6.19 -15.25 5.38
N ASP A 69 -7.42 -14.84 5.71
CA ASP A 69 -8.60 -15.55 5.21
C ASP A 69 -8.60 -15.58 3.67
N PRO A 70 -8.92 -16.71 3.03
CA PRO A 70 -8.93 -16.83 1.59
C PRO A 70 -9.81 -15.79 0.90
N ARG A 71 -10.99 -15.46 1.44
CA ARG A 71 -11.88 -14.46 0.84
C ARG A 71 -11.25 -13.07 0.90
N LEU A 72 -10.59 -12.75 2.00
CA LEU A 72 -9.87 -11.48 2.17
C LEU A 72 -8.69 -11.39 1.20
N ALA A 73 -7.90 -12.46 1.05
CA ALA A 73 -6.79 -12.51 0.11
C ALA A 73 -7.23 -12.33 -1.35
N HIS A 74 -8.30 -12.98 -1.78
CA HIS A 74 -8.88 -12.77 -3.11
C HIS A 74 -9.34 -11.33 -3.31
N ARG A 75 -10.07 -10.76 -2.33
CA ARG A 75 -10.50 -9.34 -2.36
C ARG A 75 -9.32 -8.37 -2.46
N LEU A 76 -8.22 -8.64 -1.77
CA LEU A 76 -7.01 -7.80 -1.85
C LEU A 76 -6.42 -7.78 -3.26
N VAL A 77 -6.38 -8.93 -3.93
CA VAL A 77 -5.89 -9.08 -5.30
C VAL A 77 -6.85 -8.41 -6.30
N ASP A 78 -8.15 -8.62 -6.16
CA ASP A 78 -9.16 -7.93 -6.98
C ASP A 78 -9.01 -6.40 -6.85
N LEU A 79 -8.94 -5.87 -5.64
CA LEU A 79 -8.77 -4.43 -5.40
C LEU A 79 -7.42 -3.88 -5.90
N ALA A 80 -6.37 -4.70 -5.87
CA ALA A 80 -5.06 -4.33 -6.40
C ALA A 80 -5.06 -4.28 -7.93
N HIS A 81 -5.78 -5.20 -8.59
CA HIS A 81 -5.86 -5.31 -10.04
C HIS A 81 -6.92 -4.39 -10.66
N GLU A 82 -8.07 -4.17 -10.01
CA GLU A 82 -9.09 -3.21 -10.46
C GLU A 82 -8.55 -1.78 -10.53
N ARG A 83 -7.57 -1.45 -9.66
CA ARG A 83 -6.87 -0.15 -9.68
C ARG A 83 -5.72 -0.08 -10.67
N GLN A 84 -5.39 -1.16 -11.39
CA GLN A 84 -4.58 -1.04 -12.60
C GLN A 84 -5.54 -0.82 -13.77
N PRO A 85 -5.81 0.45 -14.15
CA PRO A 85 -6.57 0.68 -15.36
C PRO A 85 -5.80 0.01 -16.49
N ARG A 86 -6.55 -0.59 -17.42
CA ARG A 86 -6.09 -1.21 -18.66
C ARG A 86 -5.16 -0.27 -19.46
N LEU A 87 -3.92 -0.12 -19.04
CA LEU A 87 -2.81 0.47 -19.78
C LEU A 87 -2.23 -0.55 -20.78
N GLY A 88 -3.09 -1.46 -21.27
CA GLY A 88 -2.79 -2.47 -22.28
C GLY A 88 -3.75 -2.44 -23.47
N MET A 89 -4.71 -1.51 -23.51
CA MET A 89 -5.60 -1.32 -24.67
C MET A 89 -5.69 0.14 -25.11
N ALA A 90 -4.54 0.80 -25.24
CA ALA A 90 -4.33 1.78 -26.29
C ALA A 90 -3.35 1.19 -27.32
N ARG A 91 -3.69 0.00 -27.86
CA ARG A 91 -3.06 -0.51 -29.08
C ARG A 91 -3.50 0.42 -30.20
N HIS A 92 -2.53 1.14 -30.78
CA HIS A 92 -2.44 1.46 -32.19
C HIS A 92 -3.78 1.56 -32.95
N SER A 93 -4.31 2.76 -33.09
CA SER A 93 -5.03 3.14 -34.31
C SER A 93 -4.03 3.78 -35.26
N PRO A 94 -3.55 3.12 -36.32
CA PRO A 94 -2.99 3.83 -37.47
C PRO A 94 -4.18 4.43 -38.24
N ALA A 95 -4.36 5.75 -38.16
CA ALA A 95 -5.21 6.45 -39.11
C ALA A 95 -4.35 6.77 -40.36
N PRO A 96 -4.89 6.52 -41.57
CA PRO A 96 -4.13 6.50 -42.82
C PRO A 96 -3.75 7.91 -43.30
N ALA A 97 -2.74 7.92 -44.17
CA ALA A 97 -2.22 9.06 -44.90
C ALA A 97 -3.27 10.12 -45.31
N CYS A 98 -2.98 11.38 -44.98
CA CYS A 98 -3.37 12.51 -45.82
C CYS A 98 -2.09 13.08 -46.44
N LEU A 99 -1.82 12.59 -47.64
CA LEU A 99 -1.00 13.21 -48.66
C LEU A 99 -1.81 14.40 -49.22
N GLU A 100 -1.34 15.63 -49.03
CA GLU A 100 -1.72 16.81 -49.84
C GLU A 100 -0.61 17.85 -49.61
N SER A 101 0.38 17.93 -50.49
CA SER A 101 0.47 18.77 -51.72
C SER A 101 0.86 20.21 -51.44
#